data_AF-A0A2V5KK10-F1
#
_entry.id   AF-A0A2V5KK10-F1
#
_cell.length_a   1.000
_cell.length_b   1.000
_cell.length_c   1.000
_cell.angle_alpha   90.00
_cell.angle_beta   90.00
_cell.angle_gamma   90.00
#
_symmetry.space_group_name_H-M   'P 1'
#
loop_
_entity.id
_entity.type
_entity.pdbx_description
1 polymer ?
#
loop_
_entity_poly.entity_id
_entity_poly.type
_entity_poly.pdbx_seq_one_letter_code
_entity_poly.pdbx_strand_id
1 'polypeptide(L)' 'MTHEHLHVYEVRPRKDKRGVDLISDALPFGRLWYAGADAVANAIGYAEHRSRSHDAVIRVFDESSNVIETHEHKGDFKEW' A
#
# COMPACT_ATOMS: atom_id res chain seq x y z
N MET A 1 -12.57 1.43 23.55
CA MET A 1 -11.27 1.79 22.96
C MET A 1 -10.99 0.76 21.87
N THR A 2 -11.58 0.95 20.70
CA THR A 2 -11.27 0.16 19.51
C THR A 2 -9.85 0.56 19.07
N HIS A 3 -8.96 -0.40 18.87
CA HIS A 3 -7.76 -0.12 18.08
C HIS A 3 -8.25 0.20 16.68
N GLU A 4 -8.33 1.48 16.31
CA GLU A 4 -8.41 1.88 14.91
C GLU A 4 -7.07 1.44 14.30
N HIS A 5 -7.08 0.25 13.69
CA HIS A 5 -5.88 -0.39 13.18
C HIS A 5 -5.57 0.22 11.81
N LEU A 6 -4.85 1.34 11.82
CA LEU A 6 -4.41 2.01 10.60
C LEU A 6 -3.61 1.02 9.74
N HIS A 7 -4.12 0.70 8.56
CA HIS A 7 -3.36 -0.15 7.64
C HIS A 7 -2.28 0.67 6.94
N VAL A 8 -1.03 0.25 7.11
CA VAL A 8 0.08 0.87 6.39
C VAL A 8 0.50 -0.03 5.25
N TYR A 9 0.51 0.55 4.06
CA TYR A 9 1.02 -0.09 2.84
C TYR A 9 2.28 0.64 2.38
N GLU A 10 3.30 -0.12 2.03
CA GLU A 10 4.55 0.40 1.48
C GLU A 10 4.74 -0.13 0.06
N VAL A 11 4.84 0.78 -0.90
CA VAL A 11 5.23 0.48 -2.28
C VAL A 11 6.72 0.78 -2.39
N ARG A 12 7.53 -0.27 -2.52
CA ARG A 12 8.99 -0.16 -2.53
C ARG A 12 9.58 -0.66 -3.84
N PRO A 13 10.44 0.11 -4.51
CA PRO A 13 11.19 -0.38 -5.65
C PRO A 13 12.04 -1.58 -5.29
N ARG A 14 12.10 -2.56 -6.19
CA ARG A 14 12.92 -3.74 -5.98
C ARG A 14 14.38 -3.46 -6.35
N LYS A 15 15.30 -4.12 -5.63
CA LYS A 15 16.75 -4.03 -5.89
C LYS A 15 17.15 -4.44 -7.32
N ASP A 16 16.38 -5.33 -7.95
CA ASP A 16 16.62 -5.77 -9.33
C ASP A 16 16.01 -4.82 -10.38
N LYS A 17 15.38 -3.72 -9.94
CA LYS A 17 14.72 -2.70 -10.79
C LYS A 17 13.63 -3.27 -11.71
N ARG A 18 13.06 -4.43 -11.35
CA ARG A 18 12.01 -5.12 -12.10
C ARG A 18 10.64 -4.93 -11.44
N GLY A 19 10.28 -3.67 -11.22
CA GLY A 19 9.01 -3.28 -10.61
C GLY A 19 9.10 -3.02 -9.11
N VAL A 20 8.00 -3.25 -8.40
CA VAL A 20 7.84 -2.84 -7.00
C VAL A 20 7.26 -3.97 -6.15
N ASP A 21 7.65 -3.99 -4.88
CA ASP A 21 7.00 -4.77 -3.84
C ASP A 21 5.94 -3.89 -3.16
N LEU A 22 4.72 -4.43 -2.99
CA LEU A 22 3.71 -3.91 -2.09
C LEU A 22 3.79 -4.72 -0.78
N ILE A 23 4.05 -4.05 0.33
CA ILE A 23 4.29 -4.67 1.65
C ILE A 23 3.29 -4.09 2.65
N SER A 24 2.66 -4.95 3.45
CA SER A 24 1.79 -4.54 4.57
C SER A 24 1.51 -5.74 5.48
N ASP A 25 1.32 -5.50 6.78
CA ASP A 25 0.84 -6.53 7.72
C ASP A 25 -0.61 -6.95 7.42
N ALA A 26 -1.37 -6.09 6.74
CA ALA A 26 -2.74 -6.35 6.34
C ALA A 26 -2.87 -7.34 5.17
N LEU A 27 -1.75 -7.71 4.52
CA LEU A 27 -1.74 -8.67 3.42
C LEU A 27 -1.67 -10.10 3.97
N PRO A 28 -2.51 -11.04 3.50
CA PRO A 28 -2.46 -12.44 3.93
C PRO A 28 -1.13 -13.14 3.62
N PHE A 29 -0.34 -12.60 2.68
CA PHE A 29 0.98 -13.10 2.28
C PHE A 29 2.13 -12.18 2.72
N GLY A 30 1.83 -11.05 3.37
CA GLY A 30 2.79 -10.02 3.77
C GLY A 30 3.41 -9.19 2.63
N ARG A 31 3.51 -9.72 1.40
CA ARG A 31 4.09 -9.03 0.24
C ARG A 31 3.47 -9.48 -1.09
N LEU A 32 3.30 -8.53 -2.01
CA LEU A 32 2.93 -8.75 -3.41
C LEU A 32 3.94 -8.07 -4.34
N TRP A 33 4.14 -8.60 -5.55
CA TRP A 33 5.03 -8.04 -6.57
C TRP A 33 4.24 -7.58 -7.79
N TYR A 34 4.54 -6.36 -8.24
CA TYR A 34 4.03 -5.81 -9.50
C TYR A 34 5.19 -5.48 -10.44
N ALA A 35 5.01 -5.78 -11.73
CA ALA A 35 5.99 -5.53 -12.80
C ALA A 35 5.34 -4.80 -13.98
N GLY A 36 6.16 -4.19 -14.83
CA GLY A 36 5.72 -3.41 -15.99
C GLY A 36 5.70 -1.90 -15.75
N ALA A 37 5.31 -1.14 -16.76
CA ALA A 37 5.30 0.32 -16.73
C ALA A 37 4.41 0.90 -15.62
N ASP A 38 3.29 0.22 -15.33
CA ASP A 38 2.28 0.66 -14.37
C ASP A 38 2.40 -0.01 -12.99
N ALA A 39 3.56 -0.60 -12.67
CA ALA A 39 3.74 -1.40 -11.46
C ALA A 39 3.39 -0.62 -10.18
N VAL A 40 3.79 0.66 -10.10
CA VAL A 40 3.48 1.55 -8.98
C VAL A 40 1.98 1.81 -8.88
N ALA A 41 1.33 2.21 -9.99
CA ALA A 41 -0.09 2.49 -10.03
C ALA A 41 -0.94 1.27 -9.65
N ASN A 42 -0.56 0.08 -10.13
CA ASN A 42 -1.22 -1.17 -9.79
C ASN A 42 -1.09 -1.53 -8.30
N ALA A 43 0.08 -1.27 -7.69
CA ALA A 43 0.29 -1.49 -6.27
C ALA A 43 -0.55 -0.54 -5.41
N ILE A 44 -0.61 0.75 -5.79
CA ILE A 44 -1.44 1.76 -5.12
C ILE A 44 -2.92 1.36 -5.23
N GLY A 45 -3.42 1.08 -6.43
CA GLY A 45 -4.82 0.73 -6.65
C GLY A 45 -5.24 -0.54 -5.91
N TYR A 46 -4.33 -1.50 -5.75
CA TYR A 46 -4.58 -2.67 -4.91
C TYR A 46 -4.72 -2.30 -3.43
N ALA A 47 -3.79 -1.48 -2.90
CA ALA A 47 -3.82 -1.04 -1.51
C ALA A 47 -5.09 -0.22 -1.20
N GLU A 48 -5.48 0.71 -2.07
CA GLU A 48 -6.74 1.45 -1.96
C GLU A 48 -7.96 0.52 -1.95
N HIS A 49 -8.01 -0.43 -2.88
CA HIS A 49 -9.11 -1.39 -2.96
C HIS A 49 -9.21 -2.23 -1.67
N ARG A 50 -8.08 -2.69 -1.13
CA ARG A 50 -8.08 -3.50 0.09
C ARG A 50 -8.45 -2.70 1.34
N SER A 51 -8.20 -1.40 1.32
CA SER A 51 -8.42 -0.48 2.44
C SER A 51 -9.83 0.08 2.55
N ARG A 52 -10.76 -0.21 1.64
CA ARG A 52 -12.10 0.42 1.60
C ARG A 52 -12.92 0.44 2.91
N SER A 53 -12.64 -0.45 3.85
CA SER A 53 -13.33 -0.53 5.14
C SER A 53 -12.48 -0.10 6.35
N HIS A 54 -11.25 0.36 6.12
CA HIS A 54 -10.32 0.73 7.19
C HIS A 54 -9.58 2.00 6.79
N ASP A 55 -9.20 2.80 7.79
CA ASP A 55 -8.25 3.87 7.52
C ASP A 55 -6.91 3.26 7.09
N ALA A 56 -6.30 3.85 6.07
CA ALA A 56 -5.03 3.38 5.55
C ALA A 56 -4.12 4.52 5.07
N VAL A 57 -2.82 4.28 5.17
CA VAL A 57 -1.78 5.12 4.59
C VAL A 57 -0.97 4.28 3.61
N ILE A 58 -0.85 4.75 2.38
CA ILE A 58 -0.05 4.12 1.33
C ILE A 58 1.17 5.01 1.08
N ARG A 59 2.36 4.51 1.34
CA ARG A 59 3.63 5.22 1.15
C ARG A 59 4.36 4.67 -0.07
N VAL A 60 4.73 5.56 -0.98
CA VAL A 60 5.57 5.20 -2.12
C VAL A 60 6.99 5.66 -1.83
N PHE A 61 7.93 4.74 -1.95
CA PHE A 61 9.34 5.00 -1.72
C PHE A 61 10.12 5.11 -3.03
N ASP A 62 11.18 5.90 -3.02
CA ASP A 62 12.22 5.86 -4.05
C ASP A 62 13.27 4.77 -3.76
N GLU A 63 14.24 4.63 -4.68
CA GLU A 63 15.37 3.70 -4.56
C GLU A 63 16.26 3.97 -3.33
N SER A 64 16.26 5.21 -2.83
CA SER A 64 17.02 5.65 -1.64
C SER A 64 16.22 5.48 -0.35
N SER A 65 15.04 4.84 -0.42
CA SER A 65 14.12 4.64 0.71
C SER A 65 13.58 5.94 1.31
N ASN A 66 13.50 7.00 0.51
CA ASN A 66 12.74 8.19 0.90
C ASN A 66 11.30 8.05 0.43
N VAL A 67 10.35 8.53 1.24
CA VAL A 67 8.95 8.63 0.82
C VAL A 67 8.83 9.77 -0.18
N ILE A 68 8.33 9.46 -1.38
CA ILE A 68 8.10 10.42 -2.46
C ILE A 68 6.62 10.74 -2.67
N GLU A 69 5.73 9.87 -2.20
CA GLU A 69 4.28 10.05 -2.28
C GLU A 69 3.60 9.38 -1.08
N THR A 70 2.50 9.97 -0.61
CA THR A 70 1.68 9.41 0.47
C THR A 70 0.22 9.60 0.13
N HIS A 71 -0.55 8.51 0.15
CA HIS A 71 -2.00 8.53 0.00
C HIS A 71 -2.64 8.16 1.32
N GLU A 72 -3.59 8.98 1.76
CA GLU A 72 -4.41 8.70 2.94
C GLU A 72 -5.81 8.28 2.47
N HIS A 73 -6.24 7.11 2.93
CA HIS A 73 -7.58 6.60 2.67
C HIS A 73 -8.34 6.56 3.99
N LYS A 74 -9.51 7.18 4.02
CA LYS A 74 -10.44 7.03 5.16
C LYS A 74 -11.42 5.91 4.84
N GLY A 75 -11.53 4.95 5.74
CA GLY A 75 -12.47 3.85 5.57
C GLY A 75 -13.90 4.36 5.68
N ASP A 76 -14.72 4.12 4.66
CA ASP A 76 -16.14 4.48 4.66
C ASP A 76 -17.03 3.38 5.28
N PHE A 77 -16.51 2.63 6.27
CA PHE A 77 -17.27 1.54 6.88
C PHE A 77 -18.47 2.09 7.65
N LYS A 78 -19.66 1.88 7.08
CA LYS A 78 -20.93 2.21 7.71
C LYS A 78 -21.58 0.92 8.20
N GLU A 79 -21.60 0.74 9.52
CA GLU A 79 -22.42 -0.27 10.18
C GLU A 79 -23.90 0.05 9.88
N TRP A 80 -24.63 -0.94 9.38
CA TRP A 80 -26.07 -0.87 9.12
C TRP A 80 -26.85 -1.58 10.21
#